data_AF-A0A7T4YHI0-F1
#
_entry.id   AF-A0A7T4YHI0-F1
#
_cell.length_a   1.000
_cell.length_b   1.000
_cell.length_c   1.000
_cell.angle_alpha   90.00
_cell.angle_beta   90.00
_cell.angle_gamma   90.00
#
_symmetry.space_group_name_H-M   'P 1'
#
loop_
_entity.id
_entity.type
_entity.pdbx_description
1 polymer ?
#
loop_
_entity_poly.entity_id
_entity_poly.type
_entity_poly.pdbx_seq_one_letter_code
_entity_poly.pdbx_strand_id
1 'polypeptide(L)'
;MTMNITSENTSTKTVYLKTFGCQMNVLDSDLVQGQLEAMGYRFVDDWEVADVILYNTCSVREHAENKVWSRVGELKSHKEKNPHVILGILGCMAERDGKDMVRKHPQVDLLCGPGELDQVPMLIDNTMKTHIDDRGGVRNAHVALQGNTHRRSATYSAAADNLENLDLSRSFSASNHDGAAYVRITRGCNKFCTYCVVPNTRGREVHRHPDHIFEECKKLVEQGVREITLLGQTVNHYHYDLNSTVTIEGVHQPQVGQILSPNRGTGGASPIFSDGVVSFADLLARIHDDLPNLERLRFITSLPRDFGNDILQVIKDRPRICRYLHLPVQSGSNRVLKLMNRGYTVEEFKDLIDRVREYLPDAELATDIIVGFPTETEEDQKETAELLRYCKFKNSFIFKYSPRPDTVAITRFEDDISNETKKRRNNELLAIQAEISQEIHDGYVGKTVPVFVESVSTKTKKAQGNTADPSVTLGWEASETEVEFTQLAGRTAGDLIVCFDGSSELIGQTVDVEIDKAAPLTLFGKLTEAAKVSE
;
A
#
# COMPACT_ATOMS: atom_id res chain seq x y z
N MET A 1 -46.82 -41.17 -6.97
CA MET A 1 -45.96 -40.32 -7.83
C MET A 1 -45.23 -39.37 -6.91
N THR A 2 -44.08 -39.80 -6.43
CA THR A 2 -43.18 -39.04 -5.56
C THR A 2 -42.33 -38.15 -6.47
N MET A 3 -42.53 -36.84 -6.39
CA MET A 3 -41.65 -35.88 -7.06
C MET A 3 -40.32 -35.83 -6.30
N ASN A 4 -39.28 -36.37 -6.93
CA ASN A 4 -37.90 -36.13 -6.54
C ASN A 4 -37.57 -34.66 -6.82
N ILE A 5 -37.55 -33.84 -5.77
CA ILE A 5 -36.86 -32.56 -5.80
C ILE A 5 -35.37 -32.90 -5.69
N THR A 6 -34.68 -32.92 -6.82
CA THR A 6 -33.22 -33.02 -6.88
C THR A 6 -32.63 -31.83 -6.14
N SER A 7 -31.87 -32.10 -5.09
CA SER A 7 -31.02 -31.11 -4.42
C SER A 7 -30.04 -30.54 -5.44
N GLU A 8 -30.21 -29.28 -5.83
CA GLU A 8 -29.14 -28.54 -6.49
C GLU A 8 -27.95 -28.47 -5.53
N ASN A 9 -26.85 -29.08 -5.97
CA ASN A 9 -25.60 -29.16 -5.24
C ASN A 9 -24.99 -27.74 -5.27
N THR A 10 -25.30 -26.89 -4.29
CA THR A 10 -24.67 -25.57 -4.14
C THR A 10 -23.23 -25.75 -3.69
N SER A 11 -22.34 -26.11 -4.61
CA SER A 11 -20.90 -26.18 -4.33
C SER A 11 -20.41 -24.77 -3.98
N THR A 12 -19.83 -24.60 -2.80
CA THR A 12 -19.15 -23.37 -2.38
C THR A 12 -18.14 -22.96 -3.45
N LYS A 13 -18.33 -21.79 -4.05
CA LYS A 13 -17.51 -21.30 -5.16
C LYS A 13 -16.11 -20.91 -4.67
N THR A 14 -15.09 -21.26 -5.44
CA THR A 14 -13.70 -20.99 -5.09
C THR A 14 -13.16 -19.73 -5.76
N VAL A 15 -12.41 -18.92 -5.02
CA VAL A 15 -11.81 -17.67 -5.51
C VAL A 15 -10.30 -17.72 -5.30
N TYR A 16 -9.54 -17.40 -6.33
CA TYR A 16 -8.12 -17.10 -6.23
C TYR A 16 -7.93 -15.60 -6.43
N LEU A 17 -7.39 -14.91 -5.42
CA LEU A 17 -7.11 -13.48 -5.47
C LEU A 17 -5.61 -13.25 -5.31
N LYS A 18 -5.00 -12.63 -6.32
CA LYS A 18 -3.59 -12.24 -6.28
C LYS A 18 -3.41 -10.75 -6.40
N THR A 19 -2.70 -10.20 -5.43
CA THR A 19 -2.39 -8.77 -5.35
C THR A 19 -1.00 -8.48 -5.92
N PHE A 20 -0.92 -7.49 -6.80
CA PHE A 20 0.31 -6.96 -7.37
C PHE A 20 0.35 -5.44 -7.20
N GLY A 21 1.17 -4.92 -6.29
CA GLY A 21 1.23 -3.46 -6.17
C GLY A 21 1.76 -2.94 -4.85
N CYS A 22 1.01 -1.99 -4.30
CA CYS A 22 1.32 -1.33 -3.04
C CYS A 22 0.38 -1.76 -1.91
N GLN A 23 0.60 -1.21 -0.72
CA GLN A 23 -0.18 -1.46 0.50
C GLN A 23 -1.66 -1.13 0.31
N MET A 24 -2.00 -0.13 -0.50
CA MET A 24 -3.40 0.15 -0.87
C MET A 24 -4.02 -1.04 -1.62
N ASN A 25 -3.29 -1.69 -2.54
CA ASN A 25 -3.82 -2.86 -3.23
C ASN A 25 -3.98 -4.06 -2.28
N VAL A 26 -3.13 -4.19 -1.25
CA VAL A 26 -3.28 -5.22 -0.20
C VAL A 26 -4.59 -4.97 0.55
N LEU A 27 -4.80 -3.77 1.07
CA LEU A 27 -6.06 -3.41 1.73
C LEU A 27 -7.28 -3.58 0.80
N ASP A 28 -7.19 -3.12 -0.45
CA ASP A 28 -8.25 -3.29 -1.46
C ASP A 28 -8.58 -4.80 -1.64
N SER A 29 -7.59 -5.68 -1.56
CA SER A 29 -7.78 -7.14 -1.67
C SER A 29 -8.42 -7.73 -0.41
N ASP A 30 -7.98 -7.31 0.78
CA ASP A 30 -8.56 -7.74 2.06
C ASP A 30 -10.05 -7.39 2.15
N LEU A 31 -10.43 -6.18 1.69
CA LEU A 31 -11.83 -5.73 1.68
C LEU A 31 -12.69 -6.57 0.73
N VAL A 32 -12.20 -6.81 -0.50
CA VAL A 32 -12.88 -7.67 -1.48
C VAL A 32 -13.00 -9.10 -0.96
N GLN A 33 -11.95 -9.62 -0.32
CA GLN A 33 -11.96 -10.94 0.29
C GLN A 33 -13.04 -11.05 1.37
N GLY A 34 -13.05 -10.12 2.33
CA GLY A 34 -14.05 -10.13 3.41
C GLY A 34 -15.50 -10.04 2.90
N GLN A 35 -15.74 -9.25 1.84
CA GLN A 35 -17.06 -9.14 1.21
C GLN A 35 -17.49 -10.46 0.55
N LEU A 36 -16.58 -11.12 -0.18
CA LEU A 36 -16.86 -12.39 -0.86
C LEU A 36 -17.02 -13.55 0.15
N GLU A 37 -16.20 -13.59 1.20
CA GLU A 37 -16.35 -14.57 2.29
C GLU A 37 -17.70 -14.46 2.99
N ALA A 38 -18.16 -13.23 3.28
CA ALA A 38 -19.49 -12.98 3.85
C ALA A 38 -20.64 -13.46 2.94
N MET A 39 -20.39 -13.55 1.63
CA MET A 39 -21.32 -14.09 0.64
C MET A 39 -21.16 -15.60 0.40
N GLY A 40 -20.26 -16.27 1.13
CA GLY A 40 -20.06 -17.71 1.09
C GLY A 40 -19.05 -18.21 0.05
N TYR A 41 -18.21 -17.33 -0.52
CA TYR A 41 -17.09 -17.76 -1.35
C TYR A 41 -15.93 -18.33 -0.49
N ARG A 42 -15.17 -19.27 -1.05
CA ARG A 42 -13.98 -19.84 -0.39
C ARG A 42 -12.71 -19.46 -1.14
N PHE A 43 -11.73 -18.89 -0.44
CA PHE A 43 -10.43 -18.57 -1.05
C PHE A 43 -9.54 -19.80 -1.16
N VAL A 44 -8.79 -19.90 -2.25
CA VAL A 44 -7.84 -20.98 -2.54
C VAL A 44 -6.49 -20.39 -2.97
N ASP A 45 -5.39 -21.07 -2.64
CA ASP A 45 -4.02 -20.62 -2.98
C ASP A 45 -3.56 -21.03 -4.38
N ASP A 46 -4.26 -21.98 -5.00
CA ASP A 46 -3.99 -22.44 -6.36
C ASP A 46 -5.05 -21.87 -7.32
N TRP A 47 -4.58 -21.14 -8.32
CA TRP A 47 -5.42 -20.53 -9.33
C TRP A 47 -6.01 -21.55 -10.30
N GLU A 48 -5.40 -22.73 -10.45
CA GLU A 48 -5.86 -23.76 -11.39
C GLU A 48 -7.18 -24.43 -10.95
N VAL A 49 -7.51 -24.35 -9.66
CA VAL A 49 -8.72 -24.95 -9.06
C VAL A 49 -9.81 -23.91 -8.72
N ALA A 50 -9.61 -22.65 -9.11
CA ALA A 50 -10.50 -21.56 -8.78
C ALA A 50 -11.63 -21.39 -9.82
N ASP A 51 -12.88 -21.21 -9.37
CA ASP A 51 -13.99 -20.78 -10.23
C ASP A 51 -13.81 -19.31 -10.67
N VAL A 52 -13.26 -18.48 -9.79
CA VAL A 52 -13.06 -17.04 -10.01
C VAL A 52 -11.60 -16.67 -9.72
N ILE A 53 -10.96 -16.02 -10.69
CA ILE A 53 -9.57 -15.58 -10.62
C ILE A 53 -9.55 -14.05 -10.67
N LEU A 54 -9.08 -13.42 -9.60
CA LEU A 54 -9.00 -11.97 -9.46
C LEU A 54 -7.55 -11.51 -9.37
N TYR A 55 -7.16 -10.58 -10.23
CA TYR A 55 -5.87 -9.89 -10.14
C TYR A 55 -6.06 -8.44 -9.77
N ASN A 56 -5.69 -8.08 -8.53
CA ASN A 56 -5.70 -6.68 -8.09
C ASN A 56 -4.33 -6.06 -8.35
N THR A 57 -4.26 -5.01 -9.18
CA THR A 57 -2.99 -4.50 -9.69
C THR A 57 -2.84 -2.97 -9.66
N CYS A 58 -1.59 -2.53 -9.55
CA CYS A 58 -1.18 -1.14 -9.57
C CYS A 58 -0.83 -0.67 -10.99
N SER A 59 -1.17 0.57 -11.35
CA SER A 59 -0.79 1.22 -12.63
C SER A 59 0.41 2.18 -12.51
N VAL A 60 1.00 2.26 -11.31
CA VAL A 60 2.11 3.17 -11.02
C VAL A 60 3.46 2.51 -11.32
N ARG A 61 3.59 1.20 -11.04
CA ARG A 61 4.85 0.45 -11.14
C ARG A 61 4.83 -0.49 -12.35
N GLU A 62 5.77 -0.30 -13.27
CA GLU A 62 5.87 -1.07 -14.53
C GLU A 62 5.95 -2.59 -14.28
N HIS A 63 6.78 -2.99 -13.32
CA HIS A 63 6.98 -4.39 -13.00
C HIS A 63 5.70 -5.07 -12.48
N ALA A 64 4.78 -4.33 -11.85
CA ALA A 64 3.51 -4.89 -11.42
C ALA A 64 2.62 -5.22 -12.62
N GLU A 65 2.53 -4.31 -13.59
CA GLU A 65 1.76 -4.50 -14.83
C GLU A 65 2.30 -5.68 -15.64
N ASN A 66 3.62 -5.73 -15.87
CA ASN A 66 4.25 -6.81 -16.65
C ASN A 66 3.98 -8.19 -16.06
N LYS A 67 3.93 -8.33 -14.73
CA LYS A 67 3.58 -9.59 -14.06
C LYS A 67 2.15 -10.01 -14.37
N VAL A 68 1.19 -9.09 -14.31
CA VAL A 68 -0.22 -9.38 -14.63
C VAL A 68 -0.34 -9.82 -16.09
N TRP A 69 0.34 -9.15 -17.01
CA TRP A 69 0.28 -9.52 -18.43
C TRP A 69 0.80 -10.93 -18.72
N SER A 70 1.89 -11.33 -18.06
CA SER A 70 2.39 -12.71 -18.15
C SER A 70 1.32 -13.72 -17.71
N ARG A 71 0.69 -13.48 -16.56
CA ARG A 71 -0.34 -14.36 -15.98
C ARG A 71 -1.61 -14.42 -16.80
N VAL A 72 -2.08 -13.28 -17.33
CA VAL A 72 -3.23 -13.20 -18.23
C VAL A 72 -2.96 -13.95 -19.54
N GLY A 73 -1.70 -14.00 -19.98
CA GLY A 73 -1.26 -14.83 -21.10
C GLY A 73 -1.38 -16.33 -20.82
N GLU A 74 -0.87 -16.79 -19.66
CA GLU A 74 -0.96 -18.19 -19.20
C GLU A 74 -2.43 -18.68 -19.10
N LEU A 75 -3.31 -17.80 -18.60
CA LEU A 75 -4.73 -18.10 -18.38
C LEU A 75 -5.54 -18.33 -19.65
N LYS A 76 -5.05 -17.86 -20.81
CA LYS A 76 -5.76 -18.06 -22.08
C LYS A 76 -5.97 -19.55 -22.36
N SER A 77 -4.90 -20.34 -22.28
CA SER A 77 -4.93 -21.79 -22.49
C SER A 77 -5.76 -22.52 -21.42
N HIS A 78 -5.77 -22.00 -20.19
CA HIS A 78 -6.58 -22.56 -19.11
C HIS A 78 -8.08 -22.36 -19.35
N LYS A 79 -8.50 -21.15 -19.75
CA LYS A 79 -9.90 -20.83 -20.05
C LYS A 79 -10.44 -21.54 -21.30
N GLU A 80 -9.58 -21.88 -22.25
CA GLU A 80 -9.96 -22.74 -23.39
C GLU A 80 -10.41 -24.14 -22.91
N LYS A 81 -9.79 -24.67 -21.84
CA LYS A 81 -10.16 -25.96 -21.22
C LYS A 81 -11.29 -25.81 -20.20
N ASN A 82 -11.36 -24.68 -19.51
CA ASN A 82 -12.32 -24.38 -18.47
C ASN A 82 -13.12 -23.09 -18.80
N PRO A 83 -14.13 -23.15 -19.70
CA PRO A 83 -14.81 -21.96 -20.19
C PRO A 83 -15.67 -21.23 -19.15
N HIS A 84 -15.91 -21.86 -17.99
CA HIS A 84 -16.70 -21.37 -16.87
C HIS A 84 -15.89 -20.52 -15.88
N VAL A 85 -14.55 -20.54 -15.97
CA VAL A 85 -13.67 -19.78 -15.08
C VAL A 85 -13.76 -18.30 -15.41
N ILE A 86 -13.99 -17.50 -14.38
CA ILE A 86 -14.09 -16.04 -14.47
C ILE A 86 -12.72 -15.42 -14.20
N LEU A 87 -12.29 -14.50 -15.05
CA LEU A 87 -11.07 -13.71 -14.90
C LEU A 87 -11.43 -12.23 -14.72
N GLY A 88 -11.12 -11.69 -13.54
CA GLY A 88 -11.29 -10.29 -13.21
C GLY A 88 -9.98 -9.55 -12.98
N ILE A 89 -9.89 -8.33 -13.49
CA ILE A 89 -8.78 -7.41 -13.16
C ILE A 89 -9.32 -6.25 -12.33
N LEU A 90 -8.72 -6.02 -11.18
CA LEU A 90 -9.09 -4.98 -10.23
C LEU A 90 -7.98 -3.94 -10.09
N GLY A 91 -8.33 -2.76 -9.57
CA GLY A 91 -7.38 -1.75 -9.13
C GLY A 91 -6.97 -0.76 -10.23
N CYS A 92 -5.91 0.01 -9.97
CA CYS A 92 -5.59 1.18 -10.79
C CYS A 92 -5.27 0.86 -12.26
N MET A 93 -4.82 -0.37 -12.58
CA MET A 93 -4.58 -0.78 -13.97
C MET A 93 -5.89 -0.97 -14.73
N ALA A 94 -6.91 -1.56 -14.09
CA ALA A 94 -8.24 -1.71 -14.67
C ALA A 94 -8.85 -0.33 -14.97
N GLU A 95 -8.69 0.63 -14.06
CA GLU A 95 -9.16 2.01 -14.25
C GLU A 95 -8.48 2.70 -15.44
N ARG A 96 -7.16 2.58 -15.56
CA ARG A 96 -6.38 3.27 -16.60
C ARG A 96 -6.61 2.68 -17.99
N ASP A 97 -6.41 1.36 -18.13
CA ASP A 97 -6.45 0.72 -19.45
C ASP A 97 -7.89 0.45 -19.91
N GLY A 98 -8.81 0.36 -18.95
CA GLY A 98 -10.25 0.30 -19.14
C GLY A 98 -10.70 -0.62 -20.27
N LYS A 99 -11.59 -0.11 -21.12
CA LYS A 99 -12.18 -0.89 -22.22
C LYS A 99 -11.14 -1.35 -23.27
N ASP A 100 -10.01 -0.66 -23.39
CA ASP A 100 -8.95 -1.09 -24.32
C ASP A 100 -8.23 -2.35 -23.82
N MET A 101 -8.22 -2.60 -22.50
CA MET A 101 -7.76 -3.87 -21.94
C MET A 101 -8.60 -5.04 -22.46
N VAL A 102 -9.93 -4.92 -22.44
CA VAL A 102 -10.86 -5.96 -22.92
C VAL A 102 -10.64 -6.24 -24.41
N ARG A 103 -10.40 -5.19 -25.21
CA ARG A 103 -10.13 -5.33 -26.64
C ARG A 103 -8.83 -6.09 -26.91
N LYS A 104 -7.78 -5.84 -26.13
CA LYS A 104 -6.47 -6.49 -26.25
C LYS A 104 -6.45 -7.90 -25.64
N HIS A 105 -7.23 -8.12 -24.59
CA HIS A 105 -7.30 -9.35 -23.82
C HIS A 105 -8.76 -9.81 -23.64
N PRO A 106 -9.38 -10.41 -24.69
CA PRO A 106 -10.77 -10.84 -24.65
C PRO A 106 -11.08 -11.93 -23.61
N GLN A 107 -10.05 -12.56 -23.04
CA GLN A 107 -10.22 -13.54 -21.97
C GLN A 107 -10.55 -12.92 -20.60
N VAL A 108 -10.48 -11.59 -20.45
CA VAL A 108 -10.88 -10.90 -19.22
C VAL A 108 -12.39 -10.70 -19.23
N ASP A 109 -13.09 -11.23 -18.24
CA ASP A 109 -14.56 -11.15 -18.17
C ASP A 109 -15.06 -9.96 -17.36
N LEU A 110 -14.28 -9.49 -16.37
CA LEU A 110 -14.66 -8.31 -15.60
C LEU A 110 -13.50 -7.36 -15.31
N LEU A 111 -13.84 -6.07 -15.26
CA LEU A 111 -12.94 -4.99 -14.85
C LEU A 111 -13.59 -4.16 -13.75
N CYS A 112 -12.81 -3.83 -12.72
CA CYS A 112 -13.26 -3.00 -11.61
C CYS A 112 -12.18 -1.99 -11.19
N GLY A 113 -12.53 -0.71 -11.24
CA GLY A 113 -11.69 0.37 -10.73
C GLY A 113 -11.55 0.33 -9.20
N PRO A 114 -10.54 1.02 -8.63
CA PRO A 114 -10.34 1.11 -7.18
C PRO A 114 -11.45 1.90 -6.45
N GLY A 115 -12.26 2.67 -7.18
CA GLY A 115 -13.38 3.44 -6.65
C GLY A 115 -14.72 2.71 -6.63
N GLU A 116 -14.79 1.48 -7.14
CA GLU A 116 -16.03 0.71 -7.31
C GLU A 116 -15.88 -0.73 -6.79
N LEU A 117 -14.94 -0.96 -5.87
CA LEU A 117 -14.63 -2.31 -5.36
C LEU A 117 -15.83 -2.97 -4.68
N ASP A 118 -16.78 -2.18 -4.16
CA ASP A 118 -18.05 -2.64 -3.61
C ASP A 118 -18.93 -3.38 -4.64
N GLN A 119 -18.70 -3.13 -5.93
CA GLN A 119 -19.43 -3.72 -7.07
C GLN A 119 -18.88 -5.09 -7.49
N VAL A 120 -17.72 -5.52 -6.98
CA VAL A 120 -17.07 -6.78 -7.39
C VAL A 120 -18.00 -8.00 -7.28
N PRO A 121 -18.77 -8.20 -6.20
CA PRO A 121 -19.65 -9.36 -6.12
C PRO A 121 -20.77 -9.33 -7.16
N MET A 122 -21.33 -8.15 -7.43
CA MET A 122 -22.35 -7.99 -8.48
C MET A 122 -21.76 -8.28 -9.87
N LEU A 123 -20.53 -7.84 -10.15
CA LEU A 123 -19.84 -8.14 -11.41
C LEU A 123 -19.60 -9.64 -11.59
N ILE A 124 -19.23 -10.35 -10.53
CA ILE A 124 -19.05 -11.80 -10.55
C ILE A 124 -20.39 -12.49 -10.82
N ASP A 125 -21.45 -12.15 -10.08
CA ASP A 125 -22.78 -12.73 -10.24
C ASP A 125 -23.36 -12.51 -11.66
N ASN A 126 -23.20 -11.30 -12.19
CA ASN A 126 -23.61 -10.98 -13.57
C ASN A 126 -22.86 -11.83 -14.61
N THR A 127 -21.54 -11.97 -14.43
CA THR A 127 -20.70 -12.79 -15.32
C THR A 127 -21.07 -14.27 -15.23
N MET A 128 -21.36 -14.77 -14.03
CA MET A 128 -21.82 -16.15 -13.85
C MET A 128 -23.16 -16.41 -14.56
N LYS A 129 -24.12 -15.47 -14.44
CA LYS A 129 -25.43 -15.59 -15.10
C LYS A 129 -25.33 -15.55 -16.62
N THR A 130 -24.51 -14.66 -17.18
CA THR A 130 -24.32 -14.59 -18.64
C THR A 130 -23.63 -15.83 -19.20
N HIS A 131 -22.68 -16.43 -18.46
CA HIS A 131 -22.09 -17.72 -18.84
C HIS A 131 -23.08 -18.89 -18.90
N ILE A 132 -24.19 -18.82 -18.15
CA ILE A 132 -25.24 -19.85 -18.16
C ILE A 132 -26.14 -19.72 -19.40
N ASP A 133 -26.43 -18.49 -19.82
CA ASP A 133 -27.35 -18.20 -20.93
C ASP A 133 -26.69 -18.25 -22.33
N ASP A 134 -25.37 -18.00 -22.42
CA ASP A 134 -24.66 -17.95 -23.71
C ASP A 134 -24.15 -19.34 -24.18
N ARG A 135 -25.06 -20.15 -24.74
CA ARG A 135 -24.70 -21.31 -25.58
C ARG A 135 -24.28 -20.92 -27.02
N GLY A 136 -23.84 -19.68 -27.27
CA GLY A 136 -23.35 -19.28 -28.60
C GLY A 136 -23.11 -17.80 -28.91
N GLY A 137 -23.15 -16.87 -27.96
CA GLY A 137 -22.97 -15.42 -28.20
C GLY A 137 -21.57 -14.85 -27.89
N VAL A 138 -21.32 -13.64 -28.39
CA VAL A 138 -20.09 -12.85 -28.18
C VAL A 138 -20.00 -12.43 -26.71
N ARG A 139 -18.99 -12.92 -25.99
CA ARG A 139 -18.70 -12.54 -24.60
C ARG A 139 -18.36 -11.05 -24.51
N ASN A 140 -19.23 -10.28 -23.87
CA ASN A 140 -18.92 -8.89 -23.49
C ASN A 140 -18.45 -8.87 -22.04
N ALA A 141 -17.28 -8.29 -21.78
CA ALA A 141 -16.81 -8.10 -20.41
C ALA A 141 -17.74 -7.12 -19.65
N HIS A 142 -18.03 -7.44 -18.39
CA HIS A 142 -18.74 -6.55 -17.49
C HIS A 142 -17.75 -5.56 -16.86
N VAL A 143 -18.11 -4.28 -16.83
CA VAL A 143 -17.16 -3.21 -16.54
C VAL A 143 -17.78 -2.22 -15.56
N ALA A 144 -17.28 -2.18 -14.32
CA ALA A 144 -17.46 -1.05 -13.40
C ALA A 144 -16.23 -0.15 -13.55
N LEU A 145 -16.39 0.86 -14.41
CA LEU A 145 -15.43 1.92 -14.67
C LEU A 145 -16.19 3.23 -14.82
N GLN A 146 -16.86 3.69 -13.76
CA GLN A 146 -17.39 5.04 -13.70
C GLN A 146 -16.23 5.98 -13.41
N GLY A 147 -15.37 6.21 -14.40
CA GLY A 147 -14.23 7.12 -14.24
C GLY A 147 -14.66 8.49 -13.70
N ASN A 148 -13.69 9.22 -13.14
CA ASN A 148 -13.85 10.54 -12.49
C ASN A 148 -14.36 11.70 -13.40
N THR A 149 -14.98 11.40 -14.55
CA THR A 149 -15.34 12.36 -15.61
C THR A 149 -16.69 13.04 -15.42
N HIS A 150 -17.53 12.62 -14.47
CA HIS A 150 -18.75 13.37 -14.17
C HIS A 150 -18.47 14.60 -13.30
N ARG A 151 -18.27 15.75 -13.96
CA ARG A 151 -18.43 17.11 -13.39
C ARG A 151 -19.89 17.42 -12.98
N ARG A 152 -20.63 16.45 -12.44
CA ARG A 152 -21.92 16.72 -11.78
C ARG A 152 -21.63 16.73 -10.28
N SER A 153 -22.05 17.82 -9.62
CA SER A 153 -21.94 18.12 -8.17
C SER A 153 -21.03 17.17 -7.37
N ALA A 154 -19.81 17.62 -7.05
CA ALA A 154 -18.83 16.84 -6.29
C ALA A 154 -19.36 16.32 -4.94
N THR A 155 -20.33 17.02 -4.35
CA THR A 155 -21.03 16.60 -3.13
C THR A 155 -21.95 15.40 -3.38
N TYR A 156 -22.60 15.32 -4.54
CA TYR A 156 -23.49 14.21 -4.90
C TYR A 156 -22.71 12.93 -5.26
N SER A 157 -21.53 13.06 -5.92
CA SER A 157 -20.68 11.90 -6.21
C SER A 157 -20.03 11.31 -4.96
N ALA A 158 -19.63 12.14 -3.99
CA ALA A 158 -19.15 11.65 -2.69
C ALA A 158 -20.29 11.07 -1.83
N ALA A 159 -21.51 11.60 -1.98
CA ALA A 159 -22.73 11.14 -1.32
C ALA A 159 -23.27 9.79 -1.84
N ALA A 160 -22.99 9.45 -3.11
CA ALA A 160 -23.38 8.19 -3.73
C ALA A 160 -22.30 7.11 -3.61
N ASP A 161 -21.23 7.41 -2.86
CA ASP A 161 -20.04 6.57 -2.78
C ASP A 161 -20.22 5.49 -1.70
N ASN A 162 -20.65 4.30 -2.14
CA ASN A 162 -20.81 3.13 -1.28
C ASN A 162 -19.48 2.49 -0.84
N LEU A 163 -18.33 3.03 -1.24
CA LEU A 163 -17.04 2.47 -0.81
C LEU A 163 -16.80 2.71 0.69
N GLU A 164 -17.38 3.75 1.27
CA GLU A 164 -17.39 3.91 2.74
C GLU A 164 -18.14 2.73 3.39
N ASN A 165 -19.21 2.23 2.77
CA ASN A 165 -19.88 1.03 3.24
C ASN A 165 -18.98 -0.20 3.12
N LEU A 166 -18.10 -0.29 2.11
CA LEU A 166 -17.12 -1.38 2.01
C LEU A 166 -16.10 -1.32 3.15
N ASP A 167 -15.55 -0.14 3.44
CA ASP A 167 -14.63 0.05 4.57
C ASP A 167 -15.36 -0.21 5.92
N LEU A 168 -16.62 0.22 6.07
CA LEU A 168 -17.44 0.01 7.29
C LEU A 168 -17.92 -1.44 7.47
N SER A 169 -18.21 -2.14 6.37
CA SER A 169 -18.72 -3.51 6.34
C SER A 169 -17.62 -4.56 6.30
N ARG A 170 -16.35 -4.13 6.41
CA ARG A 170 -15.19 -5.02 6.52
C ARG A 170 -15.52 -6.18 7.45
N SER A 171 -15.52 -7.39 6.89
CA SER A 171 -15.68 -8.61 7.69
C SER A 171 -14.43 -8.74 8.55
N PHE A 172 -14.57 -8.45 9.84
CA PHE A 172 -13.50 -8.51 10.80
C PHE A 172 -13.33 -9.98 11.23
N SER A 173 -12.56 -10.76 10.47
CA SER A 173 -12.16 -12.12 10.86
C SER A 173 -10.85 -12.07 11.63
N ALA A 174 -10.84 -12.60 12.86
CA ALA A 174 -9.69 -12.60 13.76
C ALA A 174 -8.45 -13.34 13.19
N SER A 175 -8.63 -14.18 12.17
CA SER A 175 -7.55 -15.01 11.61
C SER A 175 -6.72 -14.35 10.50
N ASN A 176 -7.13 -13.19 9.96
CA ASN A 176 -6.59 -12.71 8.68
C ASN A 176 -5.57 -11.57 8.79
N HIS A 177 -5.17 -11.18 10.01
CA HIS A 177 -4.37 -9.95 10.19
C HIS A 177 -2.98 -10.18 10.77
N ASP A 178 -2.59 -11.38 11.23
CA ASP A 178 -1.26 -11.64 11.80
C ASP A 178 -0.81 -10.55 12.80
N GLY A 179 -1.76 -9.97 13.55
CA GLY A 179 -1.55 -8.87 14.49
C GLY A 179 -1.37 -7.46 13.88
N ALA A 180 -1.39 -7.28 12.56
CA ALA A 180 -1.24 -5.99 11.87
C ALA A 180 -2.36 -5.72 10.85
N ALA A 181 -2.83 -4.47 10.78
CA ALA A 181 -3.87 -4.10 9.83
C ALA A 181 -3.63 -2.73 9.17
N TYR A 182 -4.08 -2.63 7.93
CA TYR A 182 -4.16 -1.36 7.21
C TYR A 182 -5.53 -0.72 7.41
N VAL A 183 -5.55 0.60 7.63
CA VAL A 183 -6.77 1.42 7.72
C VAL A 183 -6.63 2.61 6.77
N ARG A 184 -7.54 2.73 5.81
CA ARG A 184 -7.55 3.86 4.87
C ARG A 184 -8.13 5.09 5.57
N ILE A 185 -7.49 6.25 5.46
CA ILE A 185 -8.03 7.51 6.00
C ILE A 185 -8.37 8.53 4.91
N THR A 186 -7.67 8.42 3.78
CA THR A 186 -7.82 9.28 2.62
C THR A 186 -7.74 8.41 1.36
N ARG A 187 -8.56 8.73 0.35
CA ARG A 187 -8.46 8.17 -1.00
C ARG A 187 -8.26 9.28 -2.02
N GLY A 188 -7.78 8.93 -3.21
CA GLY A 188 -7.51 9.88 -4.28
C GLY A 188 -6.38 10.85 -3.94
N CYS A 189 -6.03 11.74 -4.88
CA CYS A 189 -4.93 12.68 -4.68
C CYS A 189 -5.16 13.96 -5.46
N ASN A 190 -5.08 15.10 -4.77
CA ASN A 190 -5.15 16.43 -5.37
C ASN A 190 -3.76 17.00 -5.72
N LYS A 191 -2.68 16.22 -5.54
CA LYS A 191 -1.32 16.64 -5.85
C LYS A 191 -0.99 16.26 -7.31
N PHE A 192 -1.05 17.23 -8.20
CA PHE A 192 -0.82 17.06 -9.64
C PHE A 192 0.68 17.00 -9.98
N CYS A 193 1.40 16.02 -9.42
CA CYS A 193 2.79 15.76 -9.78
C CYS A 193 2.85 15.31 -11.26
N THR A 194 3.77 15.87 -12.05
CA THR A 194 3.71 15.70 -13.52
C THR A 194 3.90 14.27 -13.99
N TYR A 195 4.61 13.44 -13.23
CA TYR A 195 4.86 12.01 -13.52
C TYR A 195 3.79 11.06 -12.94
N CYS A 196 2.85 11.55 -12.13
CA CYS A 196 1.98 10.69 -11.33
C CYS A 196 0.62 10.48 -11.99
N VAL A 197 0.21 9.21 -12.15
CA VAL A 197 -1.08 8.83 -12.74
C VAL A 197 -2.22 8.74 -11.71
N VAL A 198 -1.89 8.83 -10.42
CA VAL A 198 -2.84 8.61 -9.31
C VAL A 198 -4.06 9.54 -9.36
N PRO A 199 -3.95 10.86 -9.63
CA PRO A 199 -5.13 11.72 -9.71
C PRO A 199 -6.16 11.28 -10.75
N ASN A 200 -5.70 10.62 -11.83
CA ASN A 200 -6.57 10.12 -12.89
C ASN A 200 -7.18 8.76 -12.55
N THR A 201 -6.46 7.92 -11.79
CA THR A 201 -6.85 6.52 -11.53
C THR A 201 -7.49 6.27 -10.17
N ARG A 202 -7.28 7.15 -9.18
CA ARG A 202 -7.93 7.09 -7.86
C ARG A 202 -8.78 8.31 -7.55
N GLY A 203 -8.85 9.27 -8.49
CA GLY A 203 -9.72 10.43 -8.41
C GLY A 203 -9.24 11.51 -7.45
N ARG A 204 -10.16 12.44 -7.19
CA ARG A 204 -9.94 13.55 -6.26
C ARG A 204 -9.72 13.02 -4.87
N GLU A 205 -8.92 13.77 -4.12
CA GLU A 205 -8.71 13.45 -2.72
C GLU A 205 -10.01 13.57 -1.93
N VAL A 206 -10.28 12.57 -1.09
CA VAL A 206 -11.45 12.47 -0.25
C VAL A 206 -11.04 11.92 1.12
N HIS A 207 -11.44 12.60 2.19
CA HIS A 207 -11.14 12.25 3.57
C HIS A 207 -12.35 11.55 4.22
N ARG A 208 -12.09 10.43 4.89
CA ARG A 208 -13.11 9.68 5.64
C ARG A 208 -13.48 10.41 6.92
N HIS A 209 -14.65 10.10 7.48
CA HIS A 209 -15.07 10.68 8.75
C HIS A 209 -14.18 10.17 9.91
N PRO A 210 -13.71 11.05 10.82
CA PRO A 210 -12.80 10.65 11.90
C PRO A 210 -13.37 9.58 12.82
N ASP A 211 -14.67 9.62 13.12
CA ASP A 211 -15.32 8.58 13.94
C ASP A 211 -15.36 7.21 13.24
N HIS A 212 -15.54 7.17 11.92
CA HIS A 212 -15.53 5.89 11.20
C HIS A 212 -14.15 5.26 11.23
N ILE A 213 -13.09 6.07 11.01
CA ILE A 213 -11.70 5.63 11.11
C ILE A 213 -11.42 5.12 12.53
N PHE A 214 -11.85 5.86 13.55
CA PHE A 214 -11.64 5.49 14.94
C PHE A 214 -12.36 4.19 15.30
N GLU A 215 -13.63 4.03 14.93
CA GLU A 215 -14.39 2.80 15.21
C GLU A 215 -13.83 1.59 14.45
N GLU A 216 -13.32 1.78 13.22
CA GLU A 216 -12.61 0.71 12.51
C GLU A 216 -11.33 0.31 13.25
N CYS A 217 -10.52 1.28 13.68
CA CYS A 217 -9.30 1.01 14.46
C CYS A 217 -9.63 0.29 15.78
N LYS A 218 -10.69 0.72 16.47
CA LYS A 218 -11.14 0.14 17.72
C LYS A 218 -11.56 -1.32 17.55
N LYS A 219 -12.38 -1.63 16.54
CA LYS A 219 -12.81 -3.00 16.23
C LYS A 219 -11.62 -3.90 15.90
N LEU A 220 -10.64 -3.40 15.12
CA LEU A 220 -9.42 -4.15 14.82
C LEU A 220 -8.63 -4.49 16.09
N VAL A 221 -8.45 -3.52 16.98
CA VAL A 221 -7.77 -3.72 18.27
C VAL A 221 -8.53 -4.71 19.17
N GLU A 222 -9.86 -4.62 19.23
CA GLU A 222 -10.71 -5.57 19.97
C GLU A 222 -10.58 -7.01 19.46
N GLN A 223 -10.16 -7.21 18.21
CA GLN A 223 -9.89 -8.51 17.61
C GLN A 223 -8.44 -8.98 17.71
N GLY A 224 -7.59 -8.24 18.42
CA GLY A 224 -6.20 -8.62 18.66
C GLY A 224 -5.19 -8.02 17.68
N VAL A 225 -5.59 -7.06 16.83
CA VAL A 225 -4.62 -6.26 16.06
C VAL A 225 -3.80 -5.40 17.02
N ARG A 226 -2.46 -5.52 16.94
CA ARG A 226 -1.47 -4.81 17.74
C ARG A 226 -0.82 -3.66 17.00
N GLU A 227 -0.72 -3.75 15.67
CA GLU A 227 -0.23 -2.67 14.81
C GLU A 227 -1.29 -2.20 13.81
N ILE A 228 -1.55 -0.89 13.76
CA ILE A 228 -2.38 -0.27 12.73
C ILE A 228 -1.51 0.66 11.89
N THR A 229 -1.57 0.50 10.57
CA THR A 229 -0.95 1.43 9.62
C THR A 229 -2.02 2.22 8.86
N LEU A 230 -2.06 3.54 9.09
CA LEU A 230 -2.92 4.45 8.35
C LEU A 230 -2.42 4.64 6.91
N LEU A 231 -3.32 4.45 5.96
CA LEU A 231 -3.05 4.52 4.53
C LEU A 231 -3.78 5.67 3.84
N GLY A 232 -3.13 6.22 2.83
CA GLY A 232 -3.68 7.19 1.89
C GLY A 232 -2.62 7.59 0.87
N GLN A 233 -3.02 8.33 -0.18
CA GLN A 233 -2.06 8.85 -1.17
C GLN A 233 -1.23 10.00 -0.62
N THR A 234 -1.75 10.75 0.35
CA THR A 234 -1.04 11.79 1.10
C THR A 234 -1.69 11.91 2.48
N VAL A 235 -1.24 11.10 3.45
CA VAL A 235 -1.93 10.98 4.76
C VAL A 235 -1.88 12.27 5.57
N ASN A 236 -0.77 13.00 5.51
CA ASN A 236 -0.55 14.23 6.27
C ASN A 236 -1.29 15.45 5.71
N HIS A 237 -2.10 15.26 4.67
CA HIS A 237 -3.03 16.26 4.17
C HIS A 237 -4.46 15.98 4.64
N TYR A 238 -4.68 14.98 5.50
CA TYR A 238 -5.99 14.70 6.06
C TYR A 238 -6.54 15.91 6.85
N HIS A 239 -7.74 16.34 6.49
CA HIS A 239 -8.55 17.33 7.21
C HIS A 239 -10.02 16.96 7.05
N TYR A 240 -10.80 17.10 8.13
CA TYR A 240 -12.24 16.85 8.11
C TYR A 240 -12.99 17.93 8.89
N ASP A 241 -13.82 18.71 8.21
CA ASP A 241 -14.61 19.80 8.80
C ASP A 241 -15.95 19.27 9.34
N LEU A 242 -16.04 19.08 10.65
CA LEU A 242 -17.23 18.61 11.35
C LEU A 242 -18.45 19.52 11.10
N ASN A 243 -18.26 20.83 10.89
CA ASN A 243 -19.36 21.76 10.65
C ASN A 243 -19.98 21.58 9.25
N SER A 244 -19.23 21.00 8.31
CA SER A 244 -19.66 20.72 6.95
C SER A 244 -20.11 19.26 6.74
N THR A 245 -20.28 18.50 7.83
CA THR A 245 -20.68 17.09 7.77
C THR A 245 -22.08 16.93 7.17
N VAL A 246 -22.18 16.07 6.16
CA VAL A 246 -23.45 15.65 5.56
C VAL A 246 -23.72 14.22 5.98
N THR A 247 -24.94 13.90 6.41
CA THR A 247 -25.37 12.53 6.74
C THR A 247 -26.43 12.10 5.74
N ILE A 248 -26.24 10.93 5.12
CA ILE A 248 -27.20 10.31 4.20
C ILE A 248 -27.48 8.91 4.70
N GLU A 249 -28.76 8.57 4.86
CA GLU A 249 -29.20 7.25 5.37
C GLU A 249 -28.53 6.84 6.71
N GLY A 250 -28.21 7.83 7.55
CA GLY A 250 -27.55 7.60 8.85
C GLY A 250 -26.02 7.46 8.78
N VAL A 251 -25.42 7.51 7.59
CA VAL A 251 -23.96 7.43 7.39
C VAL A 251 -23.38 8.81 7.10
N HIS A 252 -22.36 9.21 7.87
CA HIS A 252 -21.62 10.44 7.63
C HIS A 252 -20.81 10.34 6.34
N GLN A 253 -20.96 11.33 5.48
CA GLN A 253 -20.38 11.33 4.16
C GLN A 253 -18.92 11.81 4.18
N PRO A 254 -18.06 11.23 3.33
CA PRO A 254 -16.68 11.65 3.25
C PRO A 254 -16.56 13.01 2.55
N GLN A 255 -15.49 13.76 2.85
CA GLN A 255 -15.31 15.13 2.37
C GLN A 255 -14.24 15.22 1.29
N VAL A 256 -14.54 15.96 0.21
CA VAL A 256 -13.55 16.23 -0.84
C VAL A 256 -12.47 17.14 -0.27
N GLY A 257 -11.21 16.70 -0.37
CA GLY A 257 -10.07 17.46 0.10
C GLY A 257 -9.96 18.81 -0.60
N GLN A 258 -9.64 19.85 0.18
CA GLN A 258 -9.32 21.18 -0.36
C GLN A 258 -7.90 21.17 -0.95
N ILE A 259 -7.58 22.12 -1.82
CA ILE A 259 -6.23 22.25 -2.42
C ILE A 259 -5.29 23.05 -1.51
N LEU A 260 -5.71 23.37 -0.29
CA LEU A 260 -4.92 24.18 0.64
C LEU A 260 -3.78 23.33 1.20
N SER A 261 -2.54 23.80 1.04
CA SER A 261 -1.43 23.30 1.85
C SER A 261 -1.52 24.00 3.20
N PRO A 262 -1.95 23.33 4.28
CA PRO A 262 -2.15 23.98 5.58
C PRO A 262 -0.86 24.69 6.05
N ASN A 263 0.30 24.08 5.76
CA ASN A 263 1.57 24.58 6.26
C ASN A 263 2.45 25.27 5.22
N ARG A 264 2.11 25.27 3.91
CA ARG A 264 2.95 25.80 2.79
C ARG A 264 4.49 25.64 2.99
N GLY A 265 4.96 24.56 3.61
CA GLY A 265 6.38 24.36 3.91
C GLY A 265 6.99 25.23 5.03
N THR A 266 6.21 26.02 5.79
CA THR A 266 6.72 26.89 6.86
C THR A 266 6.97 26.16 8.19
N GLY A 267 6.54 24.90 8.30
CA GLY A 267 6.60 24.14 9.55
C GLY A 267 5.69 24.66 10.66
N GLY A 268 4.87 25.70 10.43
CA GLY A 268 3.90 26.18 11.41
C GLY A 268 2.93 25.09 11.86
N ALA A 269 2.25 25.33 12.99
CA ALA A 269 1.06 24.53 13.32
C ALA A 269 0.05 24.67 12.17
N SER A 270 -0.62 23.57 11.79
CA SER A 270 -1.71 23.65 10.82
C SER A 270 -2.67 24.76 11.23
N PRO A 271 -2.98 25.74 10.36
CA PRO A 271 -3.91 26.84 10.68
C PRO A 271 -5.36 26.38 10.87
N ILE A 272 -5.58 25.07 11.02
CA ILE A 272 -6.87 24.39 11.08
C ILE A 272 -7.00 23.60 12.40
N PHE A 273 -6.60 24.23 13.51
CA PHE A 273 -6.99 23.86 14.88
C PHE A 273 -8.13 24.78 15.35
N SER A 274 -9.17 24.90 14.53
CA SER A 274 -10.40 25.61 14.90
C SER A 274 -11.42 24.62 15.43
N ASP A 275 -12.25 25.05 16.39
CA ASP A 275 -13.43 24.28 16.81
C ASP A 275 -14.20 23.78 15.58
N GLY A 276 -14.33 22.46 15.47
CA GLY A 276 -15.06 21.81 14.39
C GLY A 276 -14.22 21.33 13.19
N VAL A 277 -12.89 21.32 13.23
CA VAL A 277 -12.08 20.61 12.21
C VAL A 277 -11.12 19.62 12.86
N VAL A 278 -11.00 18.42 12.28
CA VAL A 278 -10.06 17.38 12.71
C VAL A 278 -8.91 17.29 11.71
N SER A 279 -7.70 17.61 12.15
CA SER A 279 -6.48 17.47 11.35
C SER A 279 -5.90 16.04 11.42
N PHE A 280 -4.89 15.76 10.60
CA PHE A 280 -4.14 14.50 10.72
C PHE A 280 -3.48 14.34 12.10
N ALA A 281 -2.97 15.42 12.69
CA ALA A 281 -2.36 15.41 14.02
C ALA A 281 -3.41 15.07 15.09
N ASP A 282 -4.61 15.64 15.01
CA ASP A 282 -5.72 15.33 15.93
C ASP A 282 -6.18 13.88 15.80
N LEU A 283 -6.26 13.36 14.57
CA LEU A 283 -6.62 11.96 14.31
C LEU A 283 -5.61 11.00 14.93
N LEU A 284 -4.30 11.25 14.73
CA LEU A 284 -3.24 10.46 15.34
C LEU A 284 -3.30 10.50 16.86
N ALA A 285 -3.50 11.70 17.43
CA ALA A 285 -3.61 11.90 18.87
C ALA A 285 -4.78 11.10 19.44
N ARG A 286 -5.97 11.22 18.84
CA ARG A 286 -7.18 10.50 19.27
C ARG A 286 -7.03 8.99 19.21
N ILE A 287 -6.55 8.44 18.08
CA ILE A 287 -6.37 6.99 17.94
C ILE A 287 -5.38 6.48 19.01
N HIS A 288 -4.27 7.20 19.22
CA HIS A 288 -3.32 6.84 20.26
C HIS A 288 -3.95 6.90 21.65
N ASP A 289 -4.54 8.02 22.03
CA ASP A 289 -4.96 8.31 23.41
C ASP A 289 -6.15 7.43 23.83
N ASP A 290 -7.10 7.20 22.91
CA ASP A 290 -8.35 6.48 23.21
C ASP A 290 -8.25 4.96 22.96
N LEU A 291 -7.20 4.47 22.29
CA LEU A 291 -6.92 3.02 22.10
C LEU A 291 -5.62 2.59 22.82
N PRO A 292 -5.62 2.48 24.16
CA PRO A 292 -4.42 2.14 24.92
C PRO A 292 -3.85 0.75 24.64
N ASN A 293 -4.68 -0.17 24.11
CA ASN A 293 -4.28 -1.53 23.76
C ASN A 293 -3.60 -1.64 22.38
N LEU A 294 -3.62 -0.58 21.57
CA LEU A 294 -2.89 -0.53 20.31
C LEU A 294 -1.41 -0.30 20.59
N GLU A 295 -0.55 -1.30 20.34
CA GLU A 295 0.88 -1.22 20.63
C GLU A 295 1.61 -0.28 19.68
N ARG A 296 1.25 -0.29 18.39
CA ARG A 296 1.92 0.48 17.34
C ARG A 296 0.93 1.15 16.40
N LEU A 297 1.04 2.47 16.30
CA LEU A 297 0.35 3.27 15.28
C LEU A 297 1.37 3.76 14.26
N ARG A 298 1.15 3.43 13.00
CA ARG A 298 2.02 3.79 11.89
C ARG A 298 1.22 4.51 10.82
N PHE A 299 1.91 5.23 9.97
CA PHE A 299 1.36 5.77 8.73
C PHE A 299 2.44 5.75 7.66
N ILE A 300 2.04 5.77 6.38
CA ILE A 300 2.97 5.84 5.26
C ILE A 300 2.49 6.85 4.22
N THR A 301 3.41 7.31 3.37
CA THR A 301 3.16 8.25 2.27
C THR A 301 2.75 9.65 2.73
N SER A 302 3.74 10.46 3.10
CA SER A 302 3.54 11.88 3.44
C SER A 302 4.09 12.82 2.35
N LEU A 303 3.43 13.94 2.11
CA LEU A 303 3.96 15.00 1.26
C LEU A 303 4.84 15.94 2.11
N PRO A 304 6.15 16.08 1.82
CA PRO A 304 7.06 16.87 2.66
C PRO A 304 6.58 18.30 2.94
N ARG A 305 6.06 19.00 1.92
CA ARG A 305 5.54 20.38 2.04
C ARG A 305 4.43 20.54 3.07
N ASP A 306 3.62 19.51 3.26
CA ASP A 306 2.43 19.57 4.13
C ASP A 306 2.74 19.01 5.53
N PHE A 307 4.01 18.70 5.84
CA PHE A 307 4.41 18.13 7.12
C PHE A 307 4.73 19.23 8.15
N GLY A 308 3.76 19.49 9.05
CA GLY A 308 3.84 20.54 10.08
C GLY A 308 4.51 20.11 11.38
N ASN A 309 4.83 21.09 12.23
CA ASN A 309 5.36 20.85 13.58
C ASN A 309 4.34 20.23 14.52
N ASP A 310 3.05 20.43 14.26
CA ASP A 310 1.96 19.76 14.97
C ASP A 310 2.04 18.24 14.89
N ILE A 311 2.28 17.69 13.70
CA ILE A 311 2.46 16.25 13.49
C ILE A 311 3.71 15.77 14.25
N LEU A 312 4.82 16.51 14.15
CA LEU A 312 6.06 16.16 14.87
C LEU A 312 5.88 16.16 16.39
N GLN A 313 5.17 17.15 16.92
CA GLN A 313 4.85 17.27 18.34
C GLN A 313 3.97 16.11 18.80
N VAL A 314 2.93 15.76 18.04
CA VAL A 314 2.06 14.62 18.36
C VAL A 314 2.84 13.31 18.39
N ILE A 315 3.73 13.06 17.41
CA ILE A 315 4.58 11.86 17.39
C ILE A 315 5.55 11.85 18.57
N LYS A 316 6.12 13.00 18.92
CA LYS A 316 7.07 13.13 20.04
C LYS A 316 6.42 12.78 21.37
N ASP A 317 5.21 13.26 21.60
CA ASP A 317 4.50 13.11 22.89
C ASP A 317 3.84 11.74 23.06
N ARG A 318 3.73 10.94 21.98
CA ARG A 318 2.94 9.71 21.93
C ARG A 318 3.78 8.52 21.49
N PRO A 319 4.37 7.76 22.43
CA PRO A 319 5.42 6.79 22.14
C PRO A 319 4.96 5.57 21.31
N ARG A 320 3.66 5.28 21.25
CA ARG A 320 3.13 4.19 20.40
C ARG A 320 3.02 4.59 18.93
N ILE A 321 3.19 5.87 18.60
CA ILE A 321 3.29 6.30 17.22
C ILE A 321 4.72 6.00 16.73
N CYS A 322 4.82 5.12 15.73
CA CYS A 322 6.09 4.65 15.20
C CYS A 322 6.92 5.83 14.66
N ARG A 323 8.19 5.90 15.09
CA ARG A 323 9.17 6.90 14.65
C ARG A 323 9.78 6.54 13.29
N TYR A 324 8.92 6.19 12.35
CA TYR A 324 9.27 5.89 10.96
C TYR A 324 8.53 6.89 10.05
N LEU A 325 9.29 7.74 9.34
CA LEU A 325 8.73 8.76 8.47
C LEU A 325 9.08 8.49 7.01
N HIS A 326 8.07 8.20 6.20
CA HIS A 326 8.21 8.08 4.75
C HIS A 326 7.94 9.44 4.08
N LEU A 327 9.00 10.08 3.62
CA LEU A 327 9.04 11.44 3.06
C LEU A 327 9.60 11.42 1.62
N PRO A 328 8.77 11.11 0.59
CA PRO A 328 9.21 11.04 -0.79
C PRO A 328 9.67 12.41 -1.32
N VAL A 329 10.97 12.56 -1.56
CA VAL A 329 11.54 13.81 -2.09
C VAL A 329 11.51 13.86 -3.61
N GLN A 330 11.60 12.70 -4.26
CA GLN A 330 11.57 12.47 -5.70
C GLN A 330 12.83 12.88 -6.46
N SER A 331 13.46 14.01 -6.10
CA SER A 331 14.74 14.46 -6.64
C SER A 331 15.44 15.40 -5.66
N GLY A 332 16.77 15.47 -5.69
CA GLY A 332 17.53 16.49 -4.96
C GLY A 332 17.86 17.73 -5.78
N SER A 333 17.30 17.89 -6.99
CA SER A 333 17.46 19.09 -7.81
C SER A 333 16.22 19.97 -7.78
N ASN A 334 16.39 21.25 -7.43
CA ASN A 334 15.32 22.25 -7.47
C ASN A 334 14.73 22.42 -8.87
N ARG A 335 15.55 22.26 -9.92
CA ARG A 335 15.11 22.33 -11.30
C ARG A 335 14.17 21.16 -11.62
N VAL A 336 14.57 19.94 -11.26
CA VAL A 336 13.76 18.73 -11.49
C VAL A 336 12.50 18.74 -10.63
N LEU A 337 12.58 19.11 -9.34
CA LEU A 337 11.42 19.24 -8.46
C LEU A 337 10.36 20.21 -9.01
N LYS A 338 10.79 21.32 -9.63
CA LYS A 338 9.91 22.26 -10.32
C LYS A 338 9.22 21.64 -11.54
N LEU A 339 9.96 20.89 -12.37
CA LEU A 339 9.41 20.17 -13.53
C LEU A 339 8.44 19.04 -13.10
N MET A 340 8.71 18.42 -11.96
CA MET A 340 7.86 17.44 -11.30
C MET A 340 6.60 18.04 -10.66
N ASN A 341 6.51 19.36 -10.56
CA ASN A 341 5.44 20.11 -9.87
C ASN A 341 5.29 19.73 -8.39
N ARG A 342 6.41 19.62 -7.66
CA ARG A 342 6.41 19.31 -6.23
C ARG A 342 5.99 20.49 -5.35
N GLY A 343 6.25 21.71 -5.81
CA GLY A 343 5.84 22.94 -5.15
C GLY A 343 6.52 23.18 -3.81
N TYR A 344 7.74 22.64 -3.64
CA TYR A 344 8.70 22.96 -2.58
C TYR A 344 10.13 22.84 -3.13
N THR A 345 11.12 23.37 -2.41
CA THR A 345 12.55 23.31 -2.76
C THR A 345 13.34 22.31 -1.90
N VAL A 346 14.57 22.00 -2.30
CA VAL A 346 15.51 21.16 -1.55
C VAL A 346 15.83 21.79 -0.19
N GLU A 347 15.92 23.12 -0.11
CA GLU A 347 16.17 23.85 1.14
C GLU A 347 14.99 23.68 2.11
N GLU A 348 13.75 23.83 1.64
CA GLU A 348 12.55 23.57 2.46
C GLU A 348 12.46 22.11 2.90
N PHE A 349 12.91 21.18 2.05
CA PHE A 349 12.99 19.77 2.42
C PHE A 349 14.07 19.52 3.48
N LYS A 350 15.25 20.15 3.37
CA LYS A 350 16.31 20.04 4.37
C LYS A 350 15.86 20.63 5.72
N ASP A 351 15.16 21.75 5.71
CA ASP A 351 14.55 22.33 6.92
C ASP A 351 13.61 21.32 7.61
N LEU A 352 12.74 20.64 6.84
CA LEU A 352 11.91 19.57 7.40
C LEU A 352 12.74 18.46 8.04
N ILE A 353 13.81 18.01 7.39
CA ILE A 353 14.69 16.95 7.91
C ILE A 353 15.36 17.39 9.21
N ASP A 354 15.81 18.65 9.28
CA ASP A 354 16.43 19.20 10.49
C ASP A 354 15.43 19.31 11.64
N ARG A 355 14.21 19.78 11.38
CA ARG A 355 13.11 19.79 12.36
C ARG A 355 12.75 18.38 12.84
N VAL A 356 12.70 17.40 11.94
CA VAL A 356 12.46 16.00 12.31
C VAL A 356 13.54 15.51 13.27
N ARG A 357 14.82 15.76 12.97
CA ARG A 357 15.94 15.36 13.84
C ARG A 357 15.96 16.09 15.18
N GLU A 358 15.46 17.32 15.23
CA GLU A 358 15.31 18.08 16.47
C GLU A 358 14.19 17.53 17.36
N TYR A 359 13.01 17.26 16.79
CA TYR A 359 11.86 16.76 17.54
C TYR A 359 11.96 15.28 17.87
N LEU A 360 12.50 14.49 16.94
CA LEU A 360 12.53 13.03 16.93
C LEU A 360 13.96 12.55 16.55
N PRO A 361 14.95 12.67 17.46
CA PRO A 361 16.35 12.36 17.14
C PRO A 361 16.62 10.89 16.78
N ASP A 362 15.70 9.99 17.14
CA ASP A 362 15.73 8.55 16.82
C ASP A 362 14.75 8.16 15.70
N ALA A 363 14.21 9.14 14.96
CA ALA A 363 13.34 8.84 13.82
C ALA A 363 14.11 8.24 12.64
N GLU A 364 13.59 7.13 12.13
CA GLU A 364 14.07 6.50 10.91
C GLU A 364 13.35 7.07 9.70
N LEU A 365 14.12 7.52 8.71
CA LEU A 365 13.58 8.20 7.55
C LEU A 365 13.66 7.32 6.30
N ALA A 366 12.60 7.33 5.51
CA ALA A 366 12.60 6.74 4.18
C ALA A 366 12.14 7.71 3.12
N THR A 367 12.57 7.51 1.88
CA THR A 367 12.19 8.36 0.75
C THR A 367 11.99 7.57 -0.54
N ASP A 368 11.37 8.21 -1.53
CA ASP A 368 11.29 7.73 -2.91
C ASP A 368 11.99 8.73 -3.81
N ILE A 369 12.74 8.22 -4.79
CA ILE A 369 13.52 9.00 -5.77
C ILE A 369 13.26 8.46 -7.16
N ILE A 370 13.13 9.36 -8.14
CA ILE A 370 12.99 9.01 -9.56
C ILE A 370 14.22 9.51 -10.31
N VAL A 371 15.01 8.58 -10.85
CA VAL A 371 16.17 8.90 -11.70
C VAL A 371 15.82 8.83 -13.18
N GLY A 372 16.48 9.68 -13.97
CA GLY A 372 16.29 9.84 -15.40
C GLY A 372 14.94 10.41 -15.77
N PHE A 373 14.40 11.30 -14.94
CA PHE A 373 13.28 12.15 -15.34
C PHE A 373 13.67 12.94 -16.61
N PRO A 374 12.72 13.25 -17.52
CA PRO A 374 13.03 13.99 -18.74
C PRO A 374 13.84 15.27 -18.46
N THR A 375 14.87 15.49 -19.26
CA THR A 375 15.85 16.60 -19.18
C THR A 375 16.83 16.52 -18.00
N GLU A 376 16.84 15.47 -17.17
CA GLU A 376 17.73 15.36 -16.02
C GLU A 376 19.21 15.27 -16.42
N THR A 377 20.04 16.18 -15.89
CA THR A 377 21.48 16.28 -16.19
C THR A 377 22.33 15.55 -15.15
N GLU A 378 23.64 15.42 -15.40
CA GLU A 378 24.57 14.86 -14.40
C GLU A 378 24.68 15.73 -13.13
N GLU A 379 24.50 17.06 -13.24
CA GLU A 379 24.51 17.92 -12.05
C GLU A 379 23.29 17.65 -11.17
N ASP A 380 22.09 17.48 -11.75
CA ASP A 380 20.88 17.15 -10.98
C ASP A 380 20.99 15.79 -10.27
N GLN A 381 21.65 14.83 -10.94
CA GLN A 381 21.97 13.52 -10.36
C GLN A 381 22.93 13.66 -9.16
N LYS A 382 23.95 14.52 -9.29
CA LYS A 382 24.91 14.80 -8.22
C LYS A 382 24.25 15.50 -7.04
N GLU A 383 23.43 16.52 -7.29
CA GLU A 383 22.62 17.20 -6.25
C GLU A 383 21.72 16.20 -5.50
N THR A 384 21.14 15.25 -6.23
CA THR A 384 20.38 14.14 -5.63
C THR A 384 21.26 13.28 -4.73
N ALA A 385 22.43 12.84 -5.20
CA ALA A 385 23.38 12.05 -4.41
C ALA A 385 23.89 12.76 -3.14
N GLU A 386 24.07 14.08 -3.19
CA GLU A 386 24.42 14.91 -2.04
C GLU A 386 23.27 14.98 -1.04
N LEU A 387 22.02 15.10 -1.52
CA LEU A 387 20.85 15.10 -0.65
C LEU A 387 20.68 13.76 0.10
N LEU A 388 20.89 12.61 -0.55
CA LEU A 388 20.86 11.30 0.14
C LEU A 388 21.84 11.28 1.32
N ARG A 389 23.08 11.75 1.11
CA ARG A 389 24.12 11.79 2.15
C ARG A 389 23.76 12.73 3.29
N TYR A 390 23.16 13.88 2.97
CA TYR A 390 22.71 14.83 3.98
C TYR A 390 21.61 14.25 4.87
N CYS A 391 20.59 13.66 4.24
CA CYS A 391 19.39 13.20 4.93
C CYS A 391 19.59 11.89 5.69
N LYS A 392 20.57 11.07 5.29
CA LYS A 392 20.86 9.76 5.91
C LYS A 392 19.59 8.91 6.07
N PHE A 393 18.89 8.66 4.95
CA PHE A 393 17.71 7.81 4.98
C PHE A 393 18.09 6.37 5.35
N LYS A 394 17.32 5.75 6.24
CA LYS A 394 17.41 4.32 6.53
C LYS A 394 17.11 3.48 5.30
N ASN A 395 16.19 3.93 4.45
CA ASN A 395 15.90 3.30 3.17
C ASN A 395 15.47 4.31 2.12
N SER A 396 15.92 4.14 0.88
CA SER A 396 15.48 4.94 -0.28
C SER A 396 14.99 4.04 -1.40
N PHE A 397 13.74 4.22 -1.81
CA PHE A 397 13.18 3.54 -2.97
C PHE A 397 13.51 4.32 -4.24
N ILE A 398 14.57 3.90 -4.93
CA ILE A 398 15.06 4.58 -6.13
C ILE A 398 14.50 3.89 -7.36
N PHE A 399 13.64 4.59 -8.09
CA PHE A 399 13.00 4.12 -9.31
C PHE A 399 13.58 4.82 -10.53
N LYS A 400 13.58 4.11 -11.66
CA LYS A 400 13.83 4.75 -12.96
C LYS A 400 12.54 5.39 -13.44
N TYR A 401 12.63 6.58 -14.04
CA TYR A 401 11.50 7.19 -14.71
C TYR A 401 10.96 6.25 -15.79
N SER A 402 9.65 6.06 -15.77
CA SER A 402 8.91 5.25 -16.71
C SER A 402 7.72 6.09 -17.17
N PRO A 403 7.65 6.46 -18.47
CA PRO A 403 6.56 7.28 -18.97
C PRO A 403 5.23 6.52 -18.82
N ARG A 404 4.23 7.18 -18.25
CA ARG A 404 2.89 6.61 -18.05
C ARG A 404 1.88 7.35 -18.92
N PRO A 405 0.94 6.64 -19.57
CA PRO A 405 -0.20 7.26 -20.22
C PRO A 405 -0.91 8.23 -19.28
N ASP A 406 -1.48 9.29 -19.85
CA ASP A 406 -2.26 10.32 -19.15
C ASP A 406 -1.52 11.18 -18.10
N THR A 407 -0.20 11.04 -18.01
CA THR A 407 0.62 11.93 -17.18
C THR A 407 0.95 13.22 -17.90
N VAL A 408 1.18 14.31 -17.16
CA VAL A 408 1.60 15.58 -17.78
C VAL A 408 3.00 15.44 -18.38
N ALA A 409 3.87 14.66 -17.74
CA ALA A 409 5.25 14.49 -18.16
C ALA A 409 5.38 13.96 -19.58
N ILE A 410 4.58 12.94 -19.98
CA ILE A 410 4.64 12.36 -21.33
C ILE A 410 4.22 13.35 -22.42
N THR A 411 3.32 14.28 -22.10
CA THR A 411 2.80 15.28 -23.07
C THR A 411 3.70 16.50 -23.18
N ARG A 412 4.43 16.83 -22.11
CA ARG A 412 5.16 18.09 -21.98
C ARG A 412 6.66 17.94 -22.24
N PHE A 413 7.23 16.77 -21.98
CA PHE A 413 8.65 16.52 -22.07
C PHE A 413 8.95 15.31 -22.95
N GLU A 414 9.98 15.43 -23.78
CA GLU A 414 10.54 14.31 -24.52
C GLU A 414 11.36 13.43 -23.56
N ASP A 415 11.17 12.11 -23.61
CA ASP A 415 11.98 11.18 -22.80
C ASP A 415 13.37 11.01 -23.45
N ASP A 416 14.24 11.97 -23.16
CA ASP A 416 15.57 12.14 -23.74
C ASP A 416 16.68 11.37 -23.01
N ILE A 417 16.35 10.70 -21.90
CA ILE A 417 17.32 9.95 -21.09
C ILE A 417 17.26 8.46 -21.43
N SER A 418 18.39 7.92 -21.91
CA SER A 418 18.50 6.51 -22.28
C SER A 418 18.30 5.57 -21.08
N ASN A 419 17.82 4.35 -21.37
CA ASN A 419 17.67 3.29 -20.36
C ASN A 419 19.00 2.91 -19.71
N GLU A 420 20.11 3.02 -20.44
CA GLU A 420 21.45 2.77 -19.92
C GLU A 420 21.84 3.83 -18.88
N THR A 421 21.62 5.11 -19.18
CA THR A 421 21.85 6.22 -18.24
C THR A 421 20.95 6.09 -17.01
N LYS A 422 19.66 5.81 -17.20
CA LYS A 422 18.71 5.53 -16.10
C LYS A 422 19.21 4.40 -15.19
N LYS A 423 19.71 3.31 -15.77
CA LYS A 423 20.24 2.16 -15.01
C LYS A 423 21.53 2.51 -14.26
N ARG A 424 22.46 3.22 -14.90
CA ARG A 424 23.71 3.68 -14.25
C ARG A 424 23.39 4.56 -13.04
N ARG A 425 22.59 5.62 -13.23
CA ARG A 425 22.19 6.55 -12.16
C ARG A 425 21.46 5.85 -11.02
N ASN A 426 20.60 4.88 -11.33
CA ASN A 426 19.91 4.06 -10.34
C ASN A 426 20.90 3.27 -9.47
N ASN A 427 21.85 2.58 -10.10
CA ASN A 427 22.87 1.80 -9.40
C ASN A 427 23.80 2.68 -8.54
N GLU A 428 24.15 3.87 -9.01
CA GLU A 428 24.96 4.84 -8.25
C GLU A 428 24.25 5.25 -6.96
N LEU A 429 22.99 5.68 -7.03
CA LEU A 429 22.23 6.04 -5.83
C LEU A 429 21.96 4.84 -4.91
N LEU A 430 21.77 3.64 -5.46
CA LEU A 430 21.62 2.41 -4.67
C LEU A 430 22.91 2.06 -3.90
N ALA A 431 24.08 2.25 -4.50
CA ALA A 431 25.36 2.05 -3.82
C ALA A 431 25.52 3.03 -2.64
N ILE A 432 25.20 4.30 -2.86
CA ILE A 432 25.19 5.34 -1.82
C ILE A 432 24.23 4.97 -0.69
N GLN A 433 23.02 4.55 -1.04
CA GLN A 433 22.02 4.13 -0.06
C GLN A 433 22.50 2.91 0.74
N ALA A 434 23.19 1.96 0.11
CA ALA A 434 23.72 0.79 0.81
C ALA A 434 24.79 1.17 1.84
N GLU A 435 25.66 2.12 1.53
CA GLU A 435 26.64 2.68 2.48
C GLU A 435 25.94 3.33 3.68
N ILE A 436 24.96 4.19 3.43
CA ILE A 436 24.18 4.89 4.47
C ILE A 436 23.41 3.90 5.34
N SER A 437 22.70 2.94 4.74
CA SER A 437 21.93 1.93 5.48
C SER A 437 22.85 1.06 6.33
N GLN A 438 24.03 0.68 5.83
CA GLN A 438 25.01 -0.05 6.64
C GLN A 438 25.47 0.78 7.85
N GLU A 439 25.80 2.05 7.68
CA GLU A 439 26.20 2.95 8.79
C GLU A 439 25.11 3.02 9.87
N ILE A 440 23.84 3.17 9.47
CA ILE A 440 22.70 3.21 10.40
C ILE A 440 22.55 1.87 11.11
N HIS A 441 22.55 0.76 10.37
CA HIS A 441 22.34 -0.58 10.90
C HIS A 441 23.47 -1.04 11.82
N ASP A 442 24.72 -0.67 11.54
CA ASP A 442 25.86 -0.94 12.42
C ASP A 442 25.67 -0.30 13.80
N GLY A 443 24.99 0.85 13.85
CA GLY A 443 24.58 1.51 15.10
C GLY A 443 23.59 0.70 15.95
N TYR A 444 23.00 -0.38 15.43
CA TYR A 444 22.10 -1.27 16.16
C TYR A 444 22.79 -2.52 16.73
N VAL A 445 24.00 -2.87 16.26
CA VAL A 445 24.72 -4.04 16.74
C VAL A 445 25.02 -3.92 18.24
N GLY A 446 24.69 -4.96 19.00
CA GLY A 446 24.80 -5.01 20.46
C GLY A 446 23.65 -4.34 21.21
N LYS A 447 22.62 -3.81 20.52
CA LYS A 447 21.41 -3.29 21.15
C LYS A 447 20.31 -4.35 21.18
N THR A 448 19.51 -4.32 22.24
CA THR A 448 18.22 -5.00 22.27
C THR A 448 17.16 -4.08 21.70
N VAL A 449 16.38 -4.56 20.73
CA VAL A 449 15.29 -3.80 20.12
C VAL A 449 13.97 -4.58 20.14
N PRO A 450 12.84 -3.91 20.33
CA PRO A 450 11.53 -4.53 20.19
C PRO A 450 11.22 -4.75 18.71
N VAL A 451 10.83 -5.98 18.37
CA VAL A 451 10.54 -6.44 17.01
C VAL A 451 9.13 -7.00 16.96
N PHE A 452 8.27 -6.39 16.14
CA PHE A 452 6.97 -6.96 15.82
C PHE A 452 7.14 -8.06 14.78
N VAL A 453 6.78 -9.28 15.12
CA VAL A 453 7.01 -10.46 14.27
C VAL A 453 5.92 -10.56 13.20
N GLU A 454 6.30 -10.43 11.94
CA GLU A 454 5.34 -10.39 10.83
C GLU A 454 5.16 -11.76 10.18
N SER A 455 6.25 -12.52 9.99
CA SER A 455 6.16 -13.80 9.28
C SER A 455 7.41 -14.66 9.41
N VAL A 456 7.36 -15.88 8.87
CA VAL A 456 8.55 -16.68 8.55
C VAL A 456 9.41 -15.97 7.49
N SER A 457 10.73 -16.00 7.65
CA SER A 457 11.65 -15.30 6.77
C SER A 457 11.53 -15.76 5.31
N THR A 458 11.78 -14.85 4.36
CA THR A 458 11.74 -15.14 2.93
C THR A 458 12.70 -16.27 2.53
N LYS A 459 13.83 -16.39 3.23
CA LYS A 459 14.81 -17.47 2.98
C LYS A 459 14.22 -18.83 3.35
N THR A 460 13.55 -18.92 4.49
CA THR A 460 12.89 -20.14 4.95
C THR A 460 11.67 -20.46 4.11
N LYS A 461 10.87 -19.46 3.71
CA LYS A 461 9.75 -19.63 2.77
C LYS A 461 10.20 -20.23 1.42
N LYS A 462 11.34 -19.76 0.89
CA LYS A 462 11.96 -20.32 -0.33
C LYS A 462 12.47 -21.75 -0.11
N ALA A 463 13.08 -22.04 1.04
CA ALA A 463 13.57 -23.38 1.37
C ALA A 463 12.43 -24.40 1.58
N GLN A 464 11.29 -23.96 2.11
CA GLN A 464 10.09 -24.77 2.32
C GLN A 464 9.22 -24.91 1.06
N GLY A 465 9.65 -24.36 -0.09
CA GLY A 465 8.88 -24.43 -1.35
C GLY A 465 7.61 -23.57 -1.38
N ASN A 466 7.37 -22.72 -0.38
CA ASN A 466 6.13 -21.97 -0.21
C ASN A 466 6.10 -20.61 -0.94
N THR A 467 6.81 -20.51 -2.06
CA THR A 467 6.61 -19.42 -3.02
C THR A 467 6.04 -19.99 -4.30
N ALA A 468 4.77 -19.69 -4.58
CA ALA A 468 4.19 -19.77 -5.92
C ALA A 468 4.87 -18.75 -6.86
N ASP A 469 6.12 -19.01 -7.22
CA ASP A 469 6.88 -18.38 -8.30
C ASP A 469 8.00 -19.36 -8.73
N PRO A 470 7.82 -20.13 -9.82
CA PRO A 470 8.84 -21.09 -10.28
C PRO A 470 9.98 -20.45 -11.08
N SER A 471 10.17 -19.13 -11.04
CA SER A 471 11.24 -18.47 -11.79
C SER A 471 12.38 -18.00 -10.89
N VAL A 472 13.25 -18.94 -10.52
CA VAL A 472 14.71 -18.81 -10.29
C VAL A 472 15.16 -20.06 -9.51
N THR A 473 15.58 -21.08 -10.25
CA THR A 473 16.27 -22.25 -9.69
C THR A 473 17.73 -21.86 -9.44
N LEU A 474 18.06 -21.46 -8.21
CA LEU A 474 19.44 -21.48 -7.75
C LEU A 474 19.67 -22.84 -7.09
N GLY A 475 20.35 -23.73 -7.82
CA GLY A 475 20.73 -25.04 -7.33
C GLY A 475 21.65 -24.94 -6.11
N TRP A 476 21.09 -25.20 -4.95
CA TRP A 476 21.84 -25.54 -3.75
C TRP A 476 21.24 -26.85 -3.25
N GLU A 477 22.07 -27.90 -3.23
CA GLU A 477 21.69 -29.20 -2.68
C GLU A 477 21.26 -29.02 -1.22
N ALA A 478 20.06 -29.51 -0.90
CA ALA A 478 19.55 -29.53 0.47
C ALA A 478 20.36 -30.55 1.27
N SER A 479 21.17 -30.10 2.21
CA SER A 479 21.63 -30.97 3.29
C SER A 479 20.48 -31.15 4.27
N GLU A 480 19.96 -32.37 4.32
CA GLU A 480 19.05 -32.84 5.36
C GLU A 480 19.75 -32.72 6.72
N THR A 481 19.44 -31.64 7.42
CA THR A 481 19.64 -31.51 8.87
C THR A 481 18.34 -30.96 9.40
N GLU A 482 17.66 -31.72 10.26
CA GLU A 482 16.51 -31.28 11.04
C GLU A 482 16.85 -29.94 11.72
N VAL A 483 16.27 -28.84 11.25
CA VAL A 483 16.42 -27.54 11.92
C VAL A 483 15.20 -27.37 12.81
N GLU A 484 15.41 -27.56 14.11
CA GLU A 484 14.43 -27.37 15.20
C GLU A 484 13.97 -25.90 15.35
N PHE A 485 14.45 -24.98 14.50
CA PHE A 485 14.16 -23.55 14.57
C PHE A 485 13.78 -22.97 13.21
N THR A 486 12.63 -22.28 13.18
CA THR A 486 12.17 -21.53 12.00
C THR A 486 12.73 -20.11 12.09
N GLN A 487 13.46 -19.66 11.07
CA GLN A 487 13.88 -18.25 11.02
C GLN A 487 12.66 -17.37 10.75
N LEU A 488 12.36 -16.48 11.69
CA LEU A 488 11.32 -15.47 11.63
C LEU A 488 11.87 -14.15 11.09
N ALA A 489 10.96 -13.30 10.62
CA ALA A 489 11.22 -11.94 10.20
C ALA A 489 10.17 -11.01 10.81
N GLY A 490 10.64 -9.90 11.37
CA GLY A 490 9.79 -8.86 11.92
C GLY A 490 10.38 -7.47 11.68
N ARG A 491 9.70 -6.46 12.20
CA ARG A 491 10.12 -5.06 12.06
C ARG A 491 10.17 -4.32 13.39
N THR A 492 11.17 -3.47 13.55
CA THR A 492 11.18 -2.47 14.64
C THR A 492 10.15 -1.37 14.38
N ALA A 493 9.89 -0.52 15.38
CA ALA A 493 9.08 0.69 15.21
C ALA A 493 9.65 1.65 14.14
N GLY A 494 10.98 1.64 13.94
CA GLY A 494 11.70 2.36 12.87
C GLY A 494 11.68 1.66 11.51
N ASP A 495 10.86 0.61 11.33
CA ASP A 495 10.73 -0.17 10.08
C ASP A 495 11.98 -1.00 9.71
N LEU A 496 12.93 -1.18 10.61
CA LEU A 496 14.12 -2.01 10.34
C LEU A 496 13.72 -3.48 10.34
N ILE A 497 14.10 -4.19 9.27
CA ILE A 497 13.82 -5.63 9.14
C ILE A 497 14.81 -6.39 10.03
N VAL A 498 14.29 -7.24 10.91
CA VAL A 498 15.09 -8.07 11.81
C VAL A 498 14.75 -9.54 11.55
N CYS A 499 15.77 -10.35 11.29
CA CYS A 499 15.67 -11.80 11.16
C CYS A 499 16.28 -12.48 12.38
N PHE A 500 15.57 -13.42 12.96
CA PHE A 500 16.00 -14.17 14.15
C PHE A 500 15.31 -15.53 14.18
N ASP A 501 15.83 -16.46 14.97
CA ASP A 501 15.27 -17.81 15.07
C ASP A 501 14.27 -17.90 16.25
N GLY A 502 13.11 -18.54 16.04
CA GLY A 502 12.06 -18.68 17.06
C GLY A 502 10.89 -19.57 16.63
N SER A 503 9.88 -19.70 17.51
CA SER A 503 8.62 -20.41 17.22
C SER A 503 7.70 -19.56 16.32
N SER A 504 7.00 -20.20 15.36
CA SER A 504 6.02 -19.51 14.52
C SER A 504 4.82 -18.93 15.30
N GLU A 505 4.61 -19.36 16.54
CA GLU A 505 3.59 -18.82 17.44
C GLU A 505 3.86 -17.36 17.85
N LEU A 506 5.09 -16.88 17.67
CA LEU A 506 5.46 -15.50 17.93
C LEU A 506 4.92 -14.52 16.88
N ILE A 507 4.41 -14.99 15.74
CA ILE A 507 3.83 -14.15 14.69
C ILE A 507 2.65 -13.34 15.27
N GLY A 508 2.64 -12.03 15.03
CA GLY A 508 1.68 -11.10 15.58
C GLY A 508 2.01 -10.58 16.99
N GLN A 509 3.17 -10.93 17.55
CA GLN A 509 3.63 -10.48 18.85
C GLN A 509 4.85 -9.56 18.72
N THR A 510 5.09 -8.73 19.75
CA THR A 510 6.32 -7.93 19.88
C THR A 510 7.30 -8.65 20.80
N VAL A 511 8.51 -8.91 20.31
CA VAL A 511 9.57 -9.62 21.06
C VAL A 511 10.86 -8.81 21.09
N ASP A 512 11.62 -8.95 22.18
CA ASP A 512 12.92 -8.28 22.33
C ASP A 512 14.04 -9.13 21.72
N VAL A 513 14.70 -8.57 20.71
CA VAL A 513 15.79 -9.20 19.96
C VAL A 513 17.09 -8.44 20.19
N GLU A 514 18.12 -9.14 20.64
CA GLU A 514 19.48 -8.62 20.70
C GLU A 514 20.14 -8.74 19.33
N ILE A 515 20.53 -7.61 18.74
CA ILE A 515 21.12 -7.56 17.40
C ILE A 515 22.58 -7.96 17.44
N ASP A 516 22.95 -9.03 16.75
CA ASP A 516 24.34 -9.53 16.69
C ASP A 516 25.06 -9.13 15.41
N LYS A 517 24.32 -8.87 14.32
CA LYS A 517 24.88 -8.57 13.02
C LYS A 517 23.97 -7.65 12.21
N ALA A 518 24.58 -6.77 11.45
CA ALA A 518 23.92 -5.87 10.51
C ALA A 518 24.36 -6.15 9.07
N ALA A 519 23.43 -6.02 8.14
CA ALA A 519 23.65 -5.94 6.70
C ALA A 519 22.86 -4.74 6.15
N PRO A 520 23.11 -4.23 4.93
CA PRO A 520 22.53 -2.95 4.49
C PRO A 520 20.99 -2.95 4.43
N LEU A 521 20.36 -4.12 4.35
CA LEU A 521 18.90 -4.24 4.24
C LEU A 521 18.25 -4.95 5.42
N THR A 522 19.02 -5.55 6.32
CA THR A 522 18.49 -6.48 7.33
C THR A 522 19.41 -6.55 8.54
N LEU A 523 18.82 -6.54 9.72
CA LEU A 523 19.46 -6.86 10.99
C LEU A 523 19.25 -8.33 11.31
N PHE A 524 20.21 -8.92 12.02
CA PHE A 524 20.14 -10.28 12.52
C PHE A 524 20.37 -10.26 14.02
N GLY A 525 19.70 -11.16 14.73
CA GLY A 525 19.80 -11.20 16.17
C GLY A 525 19.21 -12.46 16.78
N LYS A 526 19.14 -12.46 18.11
CA LYS A 526 18.64 -13.58 18.91
C LYS A 526 17.61 -13.09 19.92
N LEU A 527 16.62 -13.93 20.20
CA LEU A 527 15.66 -13.69 21.27
C LEU A 527 16.39 -13.61 22.61
N THR A 528 16.07 -12.57 23.39
CA THR A 528 16.56 -12.42 24.76
C THR A 528 15.99 -13.52 25.66
N GLU A 529 16.68 -13.88 26.75
CA GLU A 529 16.25 -14.97 27.66
C GLU A 529 14.85 -14.74 28.25
N ALA A 530 14.41 -13.49 28.42
CA ALA A 530 13.07 -13.15 28.89
C ALA A 530 11.95 -13.51 27.87
N ALA A 531 12.25 -13.48 26.57
CA ALA A 531 11.31 -13.80 25.50
C ALA A 531 11.18 -15.32 25.22
N LYS A 532 12.00 -16.15 25.87
CA LYS A 532 11.94 -17.61 25.75
C LYS A 532 10.97 -18.29 26.74
N VAL A 533 10.41 -17.54 27.70
CA VAL A 533 9.72 -18.09 28.89
C VAL A 533 8.20 -17.89 28.86
N SER A 534 7.64 -17.33 27.80
CA SER A 534 6.19 -17.39 27.55
C SER A 534 5.84 -18.71 26.84
N GLU A 535 6.03 -19.83 27.54
CA GLU A 535 5.46 -21.16 27.23
C GLU A 535 4.13 -21.36 27.98
#